data_AF-A0A3A0VSK7-F1
#
_entry.id   AF-A0A3A0VSK7-F1
#
_cell.length_a   1.000
_cell.length_b   1.000
_cell.length_c   1.000
_cell.angle_alpha   90.00
_cell.angle_beta   90.00
_cell.angle_gamma   90.00
#
_symmetry.space_group_name_H-M   'P 1'
#
loop_
_entity.id
_entity.type
_entity.pdbx_description
1 polymer ?
#
loop_
_entity_poly.entity_id
_entity_poly.type
_entity_poly.pdbx_seq_one_letter_code
_entity_poly.pdbx_strand_id
1 'polypeptide(L)'
;MTQSKYEKVQIQLYDLLDTTKFELSELNQNKALVINGPDSKLIQRGFDIAYYQGQKKAIDAIDTLLNTYNDMETFLPHFETYSTNYSTEYQDILSKFESLNEPTDEFEYFIAQYYQLKGQVHVINTIRTTIHNNMEV
;
A
#
# COMPACT_ATOMS: atom_id res chain seq x y z
N MET A 1 -25.67 -14.28 -12.18
CA MET A 1 -24.35 -14.42 -12.83
C MET A 1 -23.31 -14.30 -11.74
N THR A 2 -22.41 -15.28 -11.60
CA THR A 2 -21.32 -15.21 -10.63
C THR A 2 -20.22 -14.33 -11.20
N GLN A 3 -19.81 -13.31 -10.46
CA GLN A 3 -18.76 -12.40 -10.87
C GLN A 3 -17.42 -13.15 -11.02
N SER A 4 -16.68 -12.88 -12.09
CA SER A 4 -15.38 -13.50 -12.33
C SER A 4 -14.35 -13.06 -11.28
N LYS A 5 -13.31 -13.88 -11.05
CA LYS A 5 -12.23 -13.53 -10.10
C LYS A 5 -11.55 -12.22 -10.47
N TYR A 6 -11.36 -12.01 -11.76
CA TYR A 6 -10.77 -10.81 -12.32
C TYR A 6 -11.61 -9.55 -12.01
N GLU A 7 -12.92 -9.60 -12.26
CA GLU A 7 -13.84 -8.51 -11.93
C GLU A 7 -13.87 -8.22 -10.41
N LYS A 8 -13.77 -9.24 -9.56
CA LYS A 8 -13.70 -9.05 -8.09
C LYS A 8 -12.43 -8.32 -7.66
N VAL A 9 -11.29 -8.63 -8.29
CA VAL A 9 -10.04 -7.91 -8.05
C VAL A 9 -10.16 -6.45 -8.48
N GLN A 10 -10.80 -6.17 -9.63
CA GLN A 10 -11.06 -4.79 -10.09
C GLN A 10 -11.92 -4.02 -9.08
N ILE A 11 -13.04 -4.60 -8.61
CA ILE A 11 -13.88 -3.94 -7.59
C ILE A 11 -13.09 -3.66 -6.31
N GLN A 12 -12.36 -4.66 -5.80
CA GLN A 12 -11.57 -4.47 -4.59
C GLN A 12 -10.53 -3.37 -4.75
N LEU A 13 -9.93 -3.24 -5.94
CA LEU A 13 -8.97 -2.19 -6.23
C LEU A 13 -9.62 -0.80 -6.24
N TYR A 14 -10.84 -0.67 -6.76
CA TYR A 14 -11.60 0.59 -6.69
C TYR A 14 -12.00 0.97 -5.27
N ASP A 15 -12.43 0.00 -4.45
CA ASP A 15 -12.75 0.25 -3.04
C ASP A 15 -11.51 0.75 -2.27
N LEU A 16 -10.34 0.16 -2.55
CA LEU A 16 -9.05 0.60 -2.00
C LEU A 16 -8.67 2.01 -2.48
N LEU A 17 -8.91 2.33 -3.76
CA LEU A 17 -8.66 3.65 -4.33
C LEU A 17 -9.51 4.72 -3.66
N ASP A 18 -10.80 4.47 -3.48
CA ASP A 18 -11.72 5.42 -2.87
C ASP A 18 -11.39 5.64 -1.39
N THR A 19 -11.07 4.57 -0.66
CA THR A 19 -10.60 4.65 0.72
C THR A 19 -9.31 5.49 0.82
N THR A 20 -8.32 5.20 -0.05
CA THR A 20 -7.04 5.93 -0.05
C THR A 20 -7.24 7.41 -0.36
N LYS A 21 -8.12 7.75 -1.31
CA LYS A 21 -8.46 9.14 -1.65
C LYS A 21 -9.14 9.84 -0.49
N PHE A 22 -10.07 9.18 0.18
CA PHE A 22 -10.75 9.71 1.34
C PHE A 22 -9.76 10.05 2.46
N GLU A 23 -8.88 9.12 2.83
CA GLU A 23 -7.90 9.32 3.90
C GLU A 23 -6.89 10.44 3.58
N LEU A 24 -6.40 10.50 2.33
CA LEU A 24 -5.54 11.61 1.89
C LEU A 24 -6.27 12.96 1.93
N SER A 25 -7.57 12.99 1.64
CA SER A 25 -8.40 14.19 1.75
C SER A 25 -8.55 14.64 3.21
N GLU A 26 -8.88 13.72 4.12
CA GLU A 26 -8.99 13.99 5.55
C GLU A 26 -7.69 14.54 6.14
N LEU A 27 -6.56 13.94 5.73
CA LEU A 27 -5.25 14.46 6.08
C LEU A 27 -5.09 15.90 5.58
N ASN A 28 -5.47 16.21 4.35
CA ASN A 28 -5.33 17.58 3.82
C ASN A 28 -6.24 18.59 4.52
N GLN A 29 -7.46 18.22 4.87
CA GLN A 29 -8.41 19.09 5.58
C GLN A 29 -7.91 19.45 6.98
N ASN A 30 -7.31 18.49 7.69
CA ASN A 30 -6.83 18.69 9.06
C ASN A 30 -5.40 19.29 9.15
N LYS A 31 -4.80 19.66 8.01
CA LYS A 31 -3.40 20.13 7.93
C LYS A 31 -3.10 21.30 8.88
N ALA A 32 -3.93 22.33 8.90
CA ALA A 32 -3.67 23.54 9.68
C ALA A 32 -3.73 23.29 11.20
N LEU A 33 -4.61 22.39 11.65
CA LEU A 33 -4.73 22.00 13.05
C LEU A 33 -3.50 21.20 13.50
N VAL A 34 -2.99 20.32 12.64
CA VAL A 34 -1.83 19.47 12.96
C VAL A 34 -0.52 20.25 12.95
N ILE A 35 -0.32 21.19 12.01
CA ILE A 35 0.93 21.99 11.93
C ILE A 35 1.12 22.87 13.18
N ASN A 36 0.02 23.33 13.77
CA ASN A 36 0.05 24.15 14.98
C ASN A 36 -0.13 23.30 16.26
N GLY A 37 -0.22 21.98 16.13
CA GLY A 37 -0.40 21.04 17.21
C GLY A 37 0.93 20.50 17.77
N PRO A 38 0.87 19.52 18.69
CA PRO A 38 2.06 18.89 19.25
C PRO A 38 2.90 18.16 18.18
N ASP A 39 4.22 18.13 18.34
CA ASP A 39 5.16 17.49 17.41
C ASP A 39 4.80 16.03 17.09
N SER A 40 4.29 15.28 18.07
CA SER A 40 3.85 13.89 17.88
C SER A 40 2.73 13.76 16.84
N LYS A 41 1.85 14.77 16.72
CA LYS A 41 0.80 14.80 15.70
C LYS A 41 1.36 15.13 14.31
N LEU A 42 2.38 15.97 14.24
CA LEU A 42 3.07 16.27 12.99
C LEU A 42 3.83 15.03 12.47
N ILE A 43 4.51 14.31 13.36
CA ILE A 43 5.21 13.05 13.03
C ILE A 43 4.21 11.98 12.58
N GLN A 44 3.14 11.75 13.35
CA GLN A 44 2.09 10.81 12.98
C GLN A 44 1.53 11.11 11.59
N ARG A 45 1.22 12.38 11.32
CA ARG A 45 0.78 12.83 10.00
C ARG A 45 1.79 12.48 8.89
N GLY A 46 3.08 12.68 9.13
CA GLY A 46 4.12 12.32 8.17
C GLY A 46 4.08 10.83 7.81
N PHE A 47 3.92 9.98 8.81
CA PHE A 47 3.80 8.52 8.62
C PHE A 47 2.53 8.14 7.87
N ASP A 48 1.40 8.74 8.23
CA ASP A 48 0.11 8.50 7.55
C ASP A 48 0.20 8.89 6.07
N ILE A 49 0.78 10.06 5.75
CA ILE A 49 1.00 10.49 4.37
C ILE A 49 1.86 9.47 3.61
N ALA A 50 3.00 9.06 4.17
CA ALA A 50 3.87 8.09 3.52
C ALA A 50 3.16 6.75 3.28
N TYR A 51 2.38 6.29 4.26
CA TYR A 51 1.59 5.07 4.18
C TYR A 51 0.53 5.12 3.08
N TYR A 52 -0.32 6.15 3.04
CA TYR A 52 -1.36 6.26 2.02
C TYR A 52 -0.79 6.55 0.62
N GLN A 53 0.33 7.28 0.51
CA GLN A 53 1.05 7.39 -0.75
C GLN A 53 1.60 6.04 -1.22
N GLY A 54 2.05 5.20 -0.28
CA GLY A 54 2.40 3.81 -0.54
C GLY A 54 1.22 3.01 -1.09
N GLN A 55 0.06 3.07 -0.43
CA GLN A 55 -1.16 2.43 -0.94
C GLN A 55 -1.49 2.88 -2.37
N LYS A 56 -1.49 4.20 -2.62
CA LYS A 56 -1.74 4.77 -3.96
C LYS A 56 -0.77 4.22 -5.01
N LYS A 57 0.53 4.16 -4.71
CA LYS A 57 1.53 3.61 -5.65
C LYS A 57 1.25 2.16 -6.03
N ALA A 58 0.87 1.32 -5.05
CA ALA A 58 0.51 -0.05 -5.33
C ALA A 58 -0.79 -0.16 -6.13
N ILE A 59 -1.78 0.68 -5.81
CA ILE A 59 -3.05 0.73 -6.56
C ILE A 59 -2.80 1.09 -8.03
N ASP A 60 -2.06 2.15 -8.30
CA ASP A 60 -1.73 2.60 -9.66
C ASP A 60 -0.98 1.50 -10.45
N ALA A 61 -0.05 0.79 -9.79
CA ALA A 61 0.69 -0.30 -10.40
C ALA A 61 -0.21 -1.51 -10.72
N ILE A 62 -1.05 -1.93 -9.79
CA ILE A 62 -1.98 -3.06 -9.98
C ILE A 62 -3.05 -2.72 -11.02
N ASP A 63 -3.54 -1.48 -11.05
CA ASP A 63 -4.47 -1.01 -12.09
C ASP A 63 -3.83 -1.09 -13.47
N THR A 64 -2.56 -0.68 -13.59
CA THR A 64 -1.79 -0.84 -14.82
C THR A 64 -1.67 -2.30 -15.23
N LEU A 65 -1.42 -3.22 -14.28
CA LEU A 65 -1.37 -4.65 -14.55
C LEU A 65 -2.72 -5.19 -15.03
N LEU A 66 -3.83 -4.82 -14.37
CA LEU A 66 -5.17 -5.23 -14.79
C LEU A 66 -5.47 -4.73 -16.21
N ASN A 67 -5.22 -3.45 -16.49
CA ASN A 67 -5.46 -2.88 -17.83
C ASN A 67 -4.55 -3.46 -18.92
N THR A 68 -3.42 -4.08 -18.55
CA THR A 68 -2.49 -4.74 -19.49
C THR A 68 -2.87 -6.20 -19.72
N TYR A 69 -3.33 -6.90 -18.67
CA TYR A 69 -3.63 -8.33 -18.67
C TYR A 69 -5.12 -8.53 -18.36
N ASN A 70 -5.91 -8.78 -19.40
CA ASN A 70 -7.39 -8.72 -19.34
C ASN A 70 -8.06 -9.99 -18.79
N ASP A 71 -7.29 -10.92 -18.23
CA ASP A 71 -7.79 -12.16 -17.66
C ASP A 71 -6.93 -12.59 -16.47
N MET A 72 -7.48 -13.46 -15.62
CA MET A 72 -6.81 -13.88 -14.39
C MET A 72 -5.57 -14.75 -14.64
N GLU A 73 -5.55 -15.54 -15.72
CA GLU A 73 -4.45 -16.47 -16.02
C GLU A 73 -3.19 -15.71 -16.40
N THR A 74 -3.33 -14.63 -17.16
CA THR A 74 -2.22 -13.75 -17.54
C THR A 74 -1.89 -12.72 -16.46
N PHE A 75 -2.87 -12.18 -15.75
CA PHE A 75 -2.64 -11.21 -14.67
C PHE A 75 -1.87 -11.80 -13.48
N LEU A 76 -2.23 -13.01 -13.03
CA LEU A 76 -1.73 -13.58 -11.77
C LEU A 76 -0.19 -13.69 -11.70
N PRO A 77 0.53 -14.22 -12.70
CA PRO A 77 1.99 -14.34 -12.63
C PRO A 77 2.69 -12.97 -12.52
N HIS A 78 2.17 -11.95 -13.21
CA HIS A 78 2.72 -10.60 -13.15
C HIS A 78 2.44 -9.93 -11.80
N PHE A 79 1.23 -10.11 -11.27
CA PHE A 79 0.88 -9.66 -9.92
C PHE A 79 1.77 -10.32 -8.86
N GLU A 80 2.01 -11.63 -8.92
CA GLU A 80 2.85 -12.30 -7.91
C GLU A 80 4.33 -11.89 -8.00
N THR A 81 4.84 -11.64 -9.22
CA THR A 81 6.18 -11.08 -9.40
C THR A 81 6.30 -9.70 -8.76
N TYR A 82 5.36 -8.81 -9.07
CA TYR A 82 5.25 -7.49 -8.46
C TYR A 82 5.17 -7.59 -6.92
N SER A 83 4.28 -8.45 -6.43
CA SER A 83 4.01 -8.62 -5.00
C SER A 83 5.21 -9.17 -4.24
N THR A 84 5.96 -10.09 -4.84
CA THR A 84 7.16 -10.68 -4.23
C THR A 84 8.26 -9.64 -4.07
N ASN A 85 8.51 -8.81 -5.08
CA ASN A 85 9.53 -7.76 -5.02
C ASN A 85 9.30 -6.82 -3.84
N TYR A 86 8.09 -6.25 -3.73
CA TYR A 86 7.77 -5.29 -2.68
C TYR A 86 7.61 -5.94 -1.28
N SER A 87 7.19 -7.20 -1.22
CA SER A 87 7.20 -7.94 0.05
C SER A 87 8.62 -8.14 0.57
N THR A 88 9.56 -8.52 -0.31
CA THR A 88 10.98 -8.67 0.03
C THR A 88 11.60 -7.35 0.46
N GLU A 89 11.40 -6.27 -0.32
CA GLU A 89 11.90 -4.94 0.04
C GLU A 89 11.38 -4.48 1.41
N TYR A 90 10.10 -4.73 1.72
CA TYR A 90 9.53 -4.42 3.02
C TYR A 90 10.15 -5.25 4.15
N GLN A 91 10.38 -6.54 3.95
CA GLN A 91 11.03 -7.39 4.95
C GLN A 91 12.47 -6.99 5.22
N ASP A 92 13.22 -6.62 4.18
CA ASP A 92 14.58 -6.11 4.33
C ASP A 92 14.62 -4.83 5.15
N ILE A 93 13.71 -3.89 4.86
CA ILE A 93 13.62 -2.63 5.60
C ILE A 93 13.13 -2.85 7.04
N LEU A 94 12.18 -3.76 7.27
CA LEU A 94 11.71 -4.10 8.60
C LEU A 94 12.83 -4.71 9.44
N SER A 95 13.61 -5.63 8.86
CA SER A 95 14.76 -6.25 9.52
C SER A 95 15.84 -5.21 9.87
N LYS A 96 16.06 -4.23 8.99
CA LYS A 96 16.93 -3.08 9.28
C LYS A 96 16.38 -2.24 10.42
N PHE A 97 15.07 -1.98 10.45
CA PHE A 97 14.43 -1.22 11.53
C PHE A 97 14.61 -1.92 12.88
N GLU A 98 14.32 -3.21 12.95
CA GLU A 98 14.38 -4.02 14.18
C GLU A 98 15.80 -4.17 14.73
N SER A 99 16.83 -4.00 13.87
CA SER A 99 18.24 -4.05 14.27
C SER A 99 18.85 -2.68 14.59
N LEU A 100 18.09 -1.58 14.44
CA LEU A 100 18.56 -0.24 14.84
C LEU A 100 18.58 -0.10 16.37
N ASN A 101 19.78 0.14 16.91
CA ASN A 101 19.95 0.47 18.33
C ASN A 101 19.75 1.97 18.63
N GLU A 102 20.02 2.82 17.65
CA GLU A 102 19.90 4.27 17.72
C GLU A 102 19.50 4.85 16.34
N PRO A 103 18.84 6.02 16.28
CA PRO A 103 18.56 6.69 15.02
C PRO A 103 19.86 7.02 14.28
N THR A 104 19.88 6.76 12.97
CA THR A 104 21.00 7.14 12.09
C THR A 104 20.77 8.53 11.48
N ASP A 105 21.81 9.09 10.86
CA ASP A 105 21.70 10.37 10.11
C ASP A 105 20.64 10.32 8.98
N GLU A 106 20.28 9.12 8.50
CA GLU A 106 19.29 8.90 7.44
C GLU A 106 17.92 8.41 7.98
N PHE A 107 17.69 8.50 9.30
CA PHE A 107 16.50 7.93 9.94
C PHE A 107 15.19 8.46 9.37
N GLU A 108 15.12 9.75 9.02
CA GLU A 108 13.94 10.37 8.42
C GLU A 108 13.57 9.73 7.08
N TYR A 109 14.56 9.52 6.22
CA TYR A 109 14.38 8.86 4.93
C TYR A 109 13.99 7.40 5.11
N PHE A 110 14.69 6.72 6.02
CA PHE A 110 14.43 5.32 6.36
C PHE A 110 12.97 5.11 6.79
N ILE A 111 12.48 5.91 7.74
CA ILE A 111 11.11 5.77 8.26
C ILE A 111 10.08 6.11 7.19
N ALA A 112 10.32 7.13 6.37
CA ALA A 112 9.45 7.45 5.24
C ALA A 112 9.33 6.27 4.26
N GLN A 113 10.45 5.63 3.92
CA GLN A 113 10.45 4.43 3.08
C GLN A 113 9.72 3.26 3.74
N TYR A 114 9.94 3.03 5.04
CA TYR A 114 9.27 1.98 5.78
C TYR A 114 7.75 2.10 5.71
N TYR A 115 7.19 3.27 6.00
CA TYR A 115 5.74 3.48 5.94
C TYR A 115 5.20 3.41 4.51
N GLN A 116 5.95 3.90 3.52
CA GLN A 116 5.55 3.77 2.12
C GLN A 116 5.50 2.30 1.65
N LEU A 117 6.49 1.49 2.01
CA LEU A 117 6.49 0.05 1.69
C LEU A 117 5.38 -0.68 2.45
N LYS A 118 5.15 -0.32 3.72
CA LYS A 118 4.04 -0.85 4.53
C LYS A 118 2.68 -0.60 3.86
N GLY A 119 2.47 0.58 3.30
CA GLY A 119 1.28 0.93 2.53
C GLY A 119 1.12 0.09 1.26
N GLN A 120 2.20 -0.10 0.50
CA GLN A 120 2.18 -0.94 -0.70
C GLN A 120 1.85 -2.40 -0.37
N VAL A 121 2.52 -2.97 0.63
CA VAL A 121 2.30 -4.35 1.08
C VAL A 121 0.89 -4.57 1.61
N HIS A 122 0.28 -3.56 2.26
CA HIS A 122 -1.12 -3.64 2.67
C HIS A 122 -2.05 -3.87 1.47
N VAL A 123 -1.94 -3.05 0.42
CA VAL A 123 -2.75 -3.20 -0.81
C VAL A 123 -2.49 -4.56 -1.47
N ILE A 124 -1.22 -4.93 -1.62
CA ILE A 124 -0.81 -6.22 -2.19
C ILE A 124 -1.48 -7.38 -1.45
N ASN A 125 -1.42 -7.39 -0.13
CA ASN A 125 -2.01 -8.46 0.67
C ASN A 125 -3.53 -8.49 0.56
N THR A 126 -4.21 -7.34 0.54
CA THR A 126 -5.66 -7.27 0.34
C THR A 126 -6.08 -7.85 -1.01
N ILE A 127 -5.36 -7.53 -2.09
CA ILE A 127 -5.62 -8.10 -3.42
C ILE A 127 -5.31 -9.60 -3.44
N ARG A 128 -4.19 -10.02 -2.85
CA ARG A 128 -3.83 -11.44 -2.73
C ARG A 128 -4.91 -12.23 -1.99
N THR A 129 -5.39 -11.74 -0.85
CA THR A 129 -6.51 -12.34 -0.11
C THR A 129 -7.77 -12.41 -0.96
N THR A 130 -8.07 -11.36 -1.74
CA THR A 130 -9.20 -11.36 -2.68
C THR A 130 -9.06 -12.46 -3.72
N ILE A 131 -7.86 -12.69 -4.26
CA ILE A 131 -7.60 -13.79 -5.20
C ILE A 131 -7.82 -15.16 -4.53
N HIS A 132 -7.26 -15.36 -3.34
CA HIS A 132 -7.26 -16.65 -2.64
C HIS A 132 -8.62 -17.04 -2.05
N ASN A 133 -9.37 -16.10 -1.49
CA ASN A 133 -10.74 -16.33 -1.01
C ASN A 133 -11.70 -16.75 -2.14
N ASN A 134 -11.30 -16.55 -3.40
CA ASN A 134 -12.02 -17.01 -4.57
C ASN A 134 -11.48 -18.34 -5.14
N MET A 135 -10.52 -19.01 -4.48
CA MET A 135 -10.04 -20.36 -4.83
C MET A 135 -10.71 -21.49 -4.06
N GLU A 136 -11.50 -21.17 -3.02
CA GLU A 136 -12.28 -22.14 -2.23
C GLU A 136 -13.75 -22.21 -2.71
N VAL A 137 -14.00 -22.55 -3.98
CA VAL A 137 -15.30 -23.07 -4.47
C VAL A 137 -15.06 -24.06 -5.60
#